data_AF-A0A6I3T3X8-F1
#
_entry.id   AF-A0A6I3T3X8-F1
#
_cell.length_a   1.000
_cell.length_b   1.000
_cell.length_c   1.000
_cell.angle_alpha   90.00
_cell.angle_beta   90.00
_cell.angle_gamma   90.00
#
_symmetry.space_group_name_H-M   'P 1'
#
loop_
_entity.id
_entity.type
_entity.pdbx_description
1 polymer ?
#
loop_
_entity_poly.entity_id
_entity_poly.type
_entity_poly.pdbx_seq_one_letter_code
_entity_poly.pdbx_strand_id
1 'polypeptide(L)'
;MTRAFDAFLKQYRATGSEKADGYSRDAFVGLDEGEKVEVFDLLVKELPWAADWLFFLDGEKAMAVAQALEPGMRGGGYSGVHWLQRELVKYSGDLRYQQHMIDDYPAYADSVRPQVIDSIAGTPMNATTYHFLRQAILTETCDDAQFRACWRYLHAIEVPRVTEADEANHERWLDVLRNGDGEAKQRALAELAPFEAIALPP
;
A
#
# COMPACT_ATOMS: atom_id res chain seq x y z
N MET A 1 0.52 32.53 -10.50
CA MET A 1 1.50 31.85 -9.66
C MET A 1 1.09 31.99 -8.21
N THR A 2 0.46 30.95 -7.71
CA THR A 2 -0.06 30.82 -6.35
C THR A 2 1.03 30.33 -5.40
N ARG A 3 0.81 30.50 -4.09
CA ARG A 3 1.71 29.95 -3.07
C ARG A 3 1.80 28.42 -3.14
N ALA A 4 0.73 27.75 -3.55
CA ALA A 4 0.70 26.31 -3.73
C ALA A 4 1.66 25.88 -4.84
N PHE A 5 1.65 26.59 -5.97
CA PHE A 5 2.54 26.31 -7.09
C PHE A 5 4.03 26.53 -6.73
N ASP A 6 4.35 27.60 -6.01
CA ASP A 6 5.71 27.82 -5.50
C ASP A 6 6.16 26.71 -4.55
N ALA A 7 5.27 26.27 -3.65
CA ALA A 7 5.54 25.15 -2.74
C ALA A 7 5.75 23.84 -3.49
N PHE A 8 4.92 23.57 -4.50
CA PHE A 8 5.09 22.42 -5.39
C PHE A 8 6.44 22.45 -6.11
N LEU A 9 6.80 23.56 -6.77
CA LEU A 9 8.07 23.65 -7.49
C LEU A 9 9.28 23.49 -6.58
N LYS A 10 9.20 23.98 -5.33
CA LYS A 10 10.23 23.77 -4.33
C LYS A 10 10.42 22.28 -4.02
N GLN A 11 9.33 21.54 -3.79
CA GLN A 11 9.36 20.10 -3.49
C GLN A 11 9.74 19.26 -4.73
N TYR A 12 9.24 19.63 -5.91
CA TYR A 12 9.59 18.98 -7.18
C TYR A 12 11.09 19.06 -7.48
N ARG A 13 11.74 20.18 -7.13
CA ARG A 13 13.18 20.40 -7.32
C ARG A 13 14.05 19.91 -6.16
N ALA A 14 13.45 19.39 -5.09
CA ALA A 14 14.20 18.88 -3.95
C ALA A 14 15.03 17.65 -4.36
N THR A 15 16.12 17.39 -3.62
CA THR A 15 17.01 16.24 -3.86
C THR A 15 17.38 15.56 -2.54
N GLY A 16 17.86 14.32 -2.61
CA GLY A 16 18.26 13.57 -1.41
C GLY A 16 17.08 13.29 -0.47
N SER A 17 17.31 13.42 0.84
CA SER A 17 16.31 13.13 1.88
C SER A 17 15.05 13.98 1.75
N GLU A 18 15.17 15.24 1.32
CA GLU A 18 14.02 16.14 1.16
C GLU A 18 13.07 15.67 0.05
N LYS A 19 13.58 14.99 -0.99
CA LYS A 19 12.73 14.39 -2.03
C LYS A 19 12.07 13.10 -1.55
N ALA A 20 12.71 12.38 -0.64
CA ALA A 20 12.20 11.12 -0.10
C ALA A 20 10.95 11.31 0.78
N ASP A 21 10.80 12.48 1.40
CA ASP A 21 9.59 12.85 2.17
C ASP A 21 8.35 13.04 1.28
N GLY A 22 8.53 13.15 -0.05
CA GLY A 22 7.46 13.32 -1.01
C GLY A 22 6.86 14.72 -1.00
N TYR A 23 5.62 14.82 -1.48
CA TYR A 23 4.91 16.10 -1.51
C TYR A 23 4.06 16.31 -0.27
N SER A 24 3.83 17.57 0.09
CA SER A 24 2.82 17.93 1.08
C SER A 24 1.51 18.32 0.41
N ARG A 25 0.38 18.12 1.10
CA ARG A 25 -0.95 18.49 0.59
C ARG A 25 -1.05 19.98 0.22
N ASP A 26 -0.34 20.84 0.95
CA ASP A 26 -0.31 22.29 0.72
C ASP A 26 0.31 22.68 -0.64
N ALA A 27 1.08 21.79 -1.26
CA ALA A 27 1.60 21.98 -2.63
C ALA A 27 0.50 21.91 -3.70
N PHE A 28 -0.68 21.39 -3.35
CA PHE A 28 -1.78 21.16 -4.29
C PHE A 28 -3.03 21.97 -3.96
N VAL A 29 -3.26 22.26 -2.67
CA VAL A 29 -4.43 23.03 -2.23
C VAL A 29 -4.23 24.51 -2.56
N GLY A 30 -5.05 25.02 -3.47
CA GLY A 30 -5.05 26.42 -3.89
C GLY A 30 -4.36 26.70 -5.23
N LEU A 31 -3.98 25.65 -5.97
CA LEU A 31 -3.59 25.78 -7.38
C LEU A 31 -4.77 26.28 -8.22
N ASP A 32 -4.50 27.20 -9.15
CA ASP A 32 -5.47 27.55 -10.19
C ASP A 32 -5.52 26.48 -11.30
N GLU A 33 -6.51 26.54 -12.20
CA GLU A 33 -6.69 25.51 -13.24
C GLU A 33 -5.51 25.40 -14.20
N GLY A 34 -4.82 26.50 -14.51
CA GLY A 34 -3.63 26.47 -15.36
C GLY A 34 -2.46 25.79 -14.65
N GLU A 35 -2.27 26.12 -13.38
CA GLU A 35 -1.24 25.52 -12.52
C GLU A 35 -1.49 24.02 -12.30
N LYS A 36 -2.76 23.59 -12.12
CA LYS A 36 -3.10 22.16 -12.01
C LYS A 36 -2.65 21.37 -13.25
N VAL A 37 -2.86 21.92 -14.46
CA VAL A 37 -2.41 21.26 -15.70
C VAL A 37 -0.89 21.10 -15.72
N GLU A 38 -0.15 22.16 -15.39
CA GLU A 38 1.31 22.12 -15.38
C GLU A 38 1.84 21.16 -14.31
N VAL A 39 1.30 21.21 -13.09
CA VAL A 39 1.66 20.30 -11.99
C VAL A 39 1.36 18.85 -12.37
N PHE A 40 0.22 18.58 -13.00
CA PHE A 40 -0.14 17.24 -13.45
C PHE A 40 0.92 16.70 -14.43
N ASP A 41 1.27 17.48 -15.45
CA ASP A 41 2.23 17.05 -16.47
C ASP A 41 3.65 16.87 -15.91
N LEU A 42 4.00 17.56 -14.83
CA LEU A 42 5.24 17.35 -14.08
C LEU A 42 5.19 16.05 -13.26
N LEU A 43 4.10 15.80 -12.53
CA LEU A 43 3.92 14.59 -11.72
C LEU A 43 3.90 13.31 -12.57
N VAL A 44 3.36 13.35 -13.80
CA VAL A 44 3.39 12.20 -14.73
C VAL A 44 4.81 11.69 -14.97
N LYS A 45 5.81 12.58 -14.96
CA LYS A 45 7.22 12.22 -15.17
C LYS A 45 7.86 11.53 -13.96
N GLU A 46 7.20 11.59 -12.80
CA GLU A 46 7.64 10.97 -11.56
C GLU A 46 6.83 9.71 -11.22
N LEU A 47 6.05 9.19 -12.16
CA LEU A 47 5.40 7.91 -11.99
C LEU A 47 6.43 6.77 -11.85
N PRO A 48 6.18 5.79 -10.95
CA PRO A 48 4.94 5.62 -10.20
C PRO A 48 4.91 6.29 -8.82
N TRP A 49 6.00 6.93 -8.38
CA TRP A 49 6.14 7.49 -7.03
C TRP A 49 5.16 8.63 -6.72
N ALA A 50 4.70 9.33 -7.76
CA ALA A 50 3.76 10.45 -7.64
C ALA A 50 2.28 10.06 -7.89
N ALA A 51 1.95 8.77 -7.90
CA ALA A 51 0.61 8.30 -8.28
C ALA A 51 -0.51 8.89 -7.40
N ASP A 52 -0.35 8.87 -6.09
CA ASP A 52 -1.32 9.42 -5.12
C ASP A 52 -1.62 10.91 -5.38
N TRP A 53 -0.60 11.70 -5.71
CA TRP A 53 -0.74 13.13 -6.01
C TRP A 53 -1.41 13.39 -7.36
N LEU A 54 -1.15 12.57 -8.38
CA LEU A 54 -1.89 12.67 -9.64
C LEU A 54 -3.37 12.43 -9.44
N PHE A 55 -3.72 11.37 -8.71
CA PHE A 55 -5.10 11.04 -8.40
C PHE A 55 -5.78 12.09 -7.50
N PHE A 56 -5.03 12.70 -6.58
CA PHE A 56 -5.51 13.82 -5.77
C PHE A 56 -5.85 15.06 -6.63
N LEU A 57 -5.03 15.34 -7.65
CA LEU A 57 -5.15 16.52 -8.49
C LEU A 57 -6.27 16.39 -9.53
N ASP A 58 -6.31 15.27 -10.24
CA ASP A 58 -7.31 14.95 -11.27
C ASP A 58 -7.43 13.42 -11.40
N GLY A 59 -8.39 12.84 -10.67
CA GLY A 59 -8.59 11.40 -10.63
C GLY A 59 -8.99 10.78 -11.97
N GLU A 60 -9.72 11.51 -12.82
CA GLU A 60 -10.16 11.00 -14.12
C GLU A 60 -8.99 10.93 -15.11
N LYS A 61 -8.23 12.01 -15.23
CA LYS A 61 -7.03 12.04 -16.08
C LYS A 61 -5.95 11.07 -15.54
N ALA A 62 -5.76 11.01 -14.23
CA ALA A 62 -4.82 10.09 -13.58
C ALA A 62 -5.20 8.62 -13.85
N MET A 63 -6.49 8.27 -13.78
CA MET A 63 -6.97 6.93 -14.11
C MET A 63 -6.55 6.52 -15.53
N ALA A 64 -6.82 7.35 -16.53
CA ALA A 64 -6.48 7.05 -17.92
C ALA A 64 -4.97 6.83 -18.13
N VAL A 65 -4.13 7.69 -17.53
CA VAL A 65 -2.67 7.56 -17.60
C VAL A 65 -2.19 6.29 -16.89
N ALA A 66 -2.69 6.04 -15.68
CA ALA A 66 -2.29 4.89 -14.87
C ALA A 66 -2.65 3.57 -15.55
N GLN A 67 -3.86 3.44 -16.09
CA GLN A 67 -4.29 2.24 -16.82
C GLN A 67 -3.44 1.95 -18.06
N ALA A 68 -2.95 2.99 -18.74
CA ALA A 68 -2.11 2.83 -19.92
C ALA A 68 -0.67 2.39 -19.57
N LEU A 69 -0.13 2.86 -18.44
CA LEU A 69 1.25 2.58 -18.02
C LEU A 69 1.41 1.27 -17.25
N GLU A 70 0.41 0.89 -16.44
CA GLU A 70 0.48 -0.25 -15.53
C GLU A 70 1.03 -1.53 -16.18
N PRO A 71 0.54 -1.98 -17.36
CA PRO A 71 0.98 -3.26 -17.93
C PRO A 71 2.48 -3.29 -18.26
N GLY A 72 3.06 -2.16 -18.67
CA GLY A 72 4.48 -2.05 -19.02
C GLY A 72 5.42 -1.97 -17.82
N MET A 73 4.89 -1.74 -16.61
CA MET A 73 5.66 -1.62 -15.38
C MET A 73 5.60 -2.87 -14.49
N ARG A 74 4.70 -3.82 -14.81
CA ARG A 74 4.53 -5.09 -14.09
C ARG A 74 5.77 -5.96 -14.15
N GLY A 75 5.94 -6.79 -13.12
CA GLY A 75 7.05 -7.73 -13.00
C GLY A 75 8.44 -7.10 -12.77
N GLY A 76 8.55 -5.77 -12.70
CA GLY A 76 9.80 -5.10 -12.37
C GLY A 76 10.05 -5.10 -10.86
N GLY A 77 11.12 -5.75 -10.40
CA GLY A 77 11.38 -5.92 -8.96
C GLY A 77 11.63 -4.63 -8.16
N TYR A 78 11.88 -3.52 -8.86
CA TYR A 78 12.02 -2.15 -8.31
C TYR A 78 11.07 -1.14 -8.97
N SER A 79 10.13 -1.60 -9.82
CA SER A 79 9.38 -0.68 -10.67
C SER A 79 8.45 0.25 -9.90
N GLY A 80 8.07 -0.11 -8.66
CA GLY A 80 7.14 0.67 -7.84
C GLY A 80 5.69 0.60 -8.32
N VAL A 81 5.35 -0.28 -9.27
CA VAL A 81 4.01 -0.35 -9.89
C VAL A 81 2.88 -0.58 -8.87
N HIS A 82 3.17 -1.21 -7.72
CA HIS A 82 2.22 -1.36 -6.61
C HIS A 82 1.64 -0.03 -6.08
N TRP A 83 2.35 1.10 -6.20
CA TRP A 83 1.82 2.42 -5.84
C TRP A 83 0.68 2.81 -6.77
N LEU A 84 0.90 2.61 -8.07
CA LEU A 84 -0.06 2.91 -9.12
C LEU A 84 -1.26 1.95 -9.08
N GLN A 85 -1.01 0.65 -8.90
CA GLN A 85 -2.05 -0.38 -8.76
C GLN A 85 -2.95 -0.11 -7.54
N ARG A 86 -2.39 0.32 -6.40
CA ARG A 86 -3.18 0.69 -5.22
C ARG A 86 -4.16 1.82 -5.52
N GLU A 87 -3.69 2.90 -6.15
CA GLU A 87 -4.57 4.03 -6.49
C GLU A 87 -5.61 3.63 -7.54
N LEU A 88 -5.25 2.78 -8.52
CA LEU A 88 -6.22 2.22 -9.47
C LEU A 88 -7.35 1.49 -8.75
N VAL A 89 -7.06 0.62 -7.77
CA VAL A 89 -8.11 -0.04 -6.98
C VAL A 89 -8.95 0.99 -6.21
N LYS A 90 -8.31 1.95 -5.54
CA LYS A 90 -8.99 2.94 -4.71
C LYS A 90 -9.99 3.81 -5.49
N TYR A 91 -9.65 4.19 -6.72
CA TYR A 91 -10.48 5.08 -7.53
C TYR A 91 -11.43 4.35 -8.50
N SER A 92 -11.16 3.09 -8.87
CA SER A 92 -12.04 2.32 -9.77
C SER A 92 -12.87 1.24 -9.06
N GLY A 93 -12.43 0.78 -7.89
CA GLY A 93 -12.94 -0.43 -7.25
C GLY A 93 -12.54 -1.74 -7.95
N ASP A 94 -11.73 -1.67 -9.02
CA ASP A 94 -11.36 -2.84 -9.81
C ASP A 94 -10.28 -3.67 -9.11
N LEU A 95 -10.71 -4.78 -8.48
CA LEU A 95 -9.84 -5.67 -7.73
C LEU A 95 -8.84 -6.45 -8.60
N ARG A 96 -8.91 -6.37 -9.94
CA ARG A 96 -7.86 -6.98 -10.79
C ARG A 96 -6.47 -6.41 -10.48
N TYR A 97 -6.39 -5.12 -10.14
CA TYR A 97 -5.12 -4.47 -9.82
C TYR A 97 -4.58 -4.91 -8.45
N GLN A 98 -5.48 -5.27 -7.52
CA GLN A 98 -5.08 -5.93 -6.28
C GLN A 98 -4.50 -7.32 -6.56
N GLN A 99 -5.14 -8.09 -7.45
CA GLN A 99 -4.61 -9.38 -7.88
C GLN A 99 -3.24 -9.24 -8.55
N HIS A 100 -3.06 -8.24 -9.42
CA HIS A 100 -1.76 -7.98 -10.06
C HIS A 100 -0.65 -7.70 -9.04
N MET A 101 -0.92 -6.94 -7.97
CA MET A 101 0.06 -6.71 -6.90
C MET A 101 0.48 -8.03 -6.22
N ILE A 102 -0.49 -8.93 -5.99
CA ILE A 102 -0.25 -10.25 -5.39
C ILE A 102 0.54 -11.14 -6.34
N ASP A 103 0.17 -11.20 -7.62
CA ASP A 103 0.84 -12.01 -8.64
C ASP A 103 2.29 -11.57 -8.86
N ASP A 104 2.53 -10.26 -8.84
CA ASP A 104 3.84 -9.67 -9.05
C ASP A 104 4.72 -9.72 -7.77
N TYR A 105 4.12 -10.02 -6.60
CA TYR A 105 4.78 -10.01 -5.30
C TYR A 105 6.13 -10.76 -5.27
N PRO A 106 6.24 -12.01 -5.78
CA PRO A 106 7.49 -12.77 -5.71
C PRO A 106 8.66 -12.13 -6.48
N ALA A 107 8.37 -11.29 -7.47
CA ALA A 107 9.38 -10.63 -8.31
C ALA A 107 9.99 -9.38 -7.64
N TYR A 108 9.35 -8.84 -6.59
CA TYR A 108 9.88 -7.67 -5.89
C TYR A 108 11.12 -7.99 -5.07
N ALA A 109 12.06 -7.04 -5.08
CA ALA A 109 13.21 -7.05 -4.21
C ALA A 109 12.80 -6.89 -2.74
N ASP A 110 13.61 -7.42 -1.82
CA ASP A 110 13.31 -7.41 -0.38
C ASP A 110 13.08 -5.99 0.16
N SER A 111 13.76 -4.97 -0.36
CA SER A 111 13.57 -3.57 0.04
C SER A 111 12.21 -2.98 -0.36
N VAL A 112 11.51 -3.63 -1.29
CA VAL A 112 10.23 -3.17 -1.85
C VAL A 112 9.05 -3.99 -1.32
N ARG A 113 9.24 -5.28 -1.04
CA ARG A 113 8.20 -6.19 -0.52
C ARG A 113 7.36 -5.65 0.65
N PRO A 114 7.96 -5.00 1.69
CA PRO A 114 7.17 -4.43 2.78
C PRO A 114 6.14 -3.39 2.30
N GLN A 115 6.52 -2.58 1.31
CA GLN A 115 5.66 -1.55 0.73
C GLN A 115 4.55 -2.17 -0.13
N VAL A 116 4.83 -3.28 -0.81
CA VAL A 116 3.83 -4.01 -1.60
C VAL A 116 2.75 -4.60 -0.70
N ILE A 117 3.13 -5.18 0.44
CA ILE A 117 2.18 -5.67 1.45
C ILE A 117 1.32 -4.51 1.98
N ASP A 118 1.93 -3.37 2.28
CA ASP A 118 1.20 -2.17 2.71
C ASP A 118 0.23 -1.68 1.62
N SER A 119 0.62 -1.72 0.35
CA SER A 119 -0.26 -1.35 -0.77
C SER A 119 -1.42 -2.32 -0.96
N ILE A 120 -1.17 -3.63 -0.88
CA ILE A 120 -2.23 -4.65 -0.94
C ILE A 120 -3.21 -4.44 0.22
N ALA A 121 -2.72 -4.27 1.45
CA ALA A 121 -3.57 -4.03 2.62
C ALA A 121 -4.23 -2.64 2.63
N GLY A 122 -3.75 -1.69 1.81
CA GLY A 122 -4.36 -0.39 1.59
C GLY A 122 -5.55 -0.40 0.62
N THR A 123 -5.90 -1.57 0.08
CA THR A 123 -7.07 -1.79 -0.77
C THR A 123 -8.14 -2.60 -0.03
N PRO A 124 -9.39 -2.71 -0.54
CA PRO A 124 -10.45 -3.44 0.16
C PRO A 124 -10.04 -4.87 0.52
N MET A 125 -10.16 -5.20 1.81
CA MET A 125 -9.88 -6.55 2.32
C MET A 125 -10.90 -7.54 1.78
N ASN A 126 -10.42 -8.68 1.27
CA ASN A 126 -11.25 -9.78 0.81
C ASN A 126 -10.53 -11.13 1.04
N ALA A 127 -11.17 -12.23 0.68
CA ALA A 127 -10.63 -13.59 0.85
C ALA A 127 -9.23 -13.75 0.25
N THR A 128 -8.97 -13.18 -0.92
CA THR A 128 -7.68 -13.22 -1.61
C THR A 128 -6.61 -12.50 -0.80
N THR A 129 -6.91 -11.30 -0.29
CA THR A 129 -5.98 -10.53 0.54
C THR A 129 -5.65 -11.24 1.84
N TYR A 130 -6.66 -11.79 2.53
CA TYR A 130 -6.45 -12.57 3.75
C TYR A 130 -5.58 -13.80 3.49
N HIS A 131 -5.87 -14.54 2.41
CA HIS A 131 -5.06 -15.67 2.01
C HIS A 131 -3.60 -15.27 1.73
N PHE A 132 -3.38 -14.20 0.97
CA PHE A 132 -2.06 -13.66 0.68
C PHE A 132 -1.29 -13.32 1.97
N LEU A 133 -1.90 -12.57 2.89
CA LEU A 133 -1.25 -12.20 4.15
C LEU A 133 -0.89 -13.42 4.99
N ARG A 134 -1.78 -14.42 5.07
CA ARG A 134 -1.49 -15.68 5.77
C ARG A 134 -0.31 -16.43 5.16
N GLN A 135 -0.24 -16.49 3.83
CA GLN A 135 0.91 -17.10 3.15
C GLN A 135 2.19 -16.31 3.45
N ALA A 136 2.17 -14.98 3.33
CA ALA A 136 3.31 -14.13 3.63
C ALA A 136 3.82 -14.32 5.09
N ILE A 137 2.92 -14.41 6.07
CA ILE A 137 3.27 -14.69 7.48
C ILE A 137 4.05 -16.02 7.62
N LEU A 138 3.65 -17.04 6.85
CA LEU A 138 4.20 -18.39 6.94
C LEU A 138 5.48 -18.59 6.12
N THR A 139 5.64 -17.90 4.99
CA THR A 139 6.68 -18.22 4.00
C THR A 139 7.62 -17.07 3.67
N GLU A 140 7.31 -15.83 4.04
CA GLU A 140 8.16 -14.69 3.72
C GLU A 140 9.51 -14.77 4.45
N THR A 141 10.58 -14.48 3.72
CA THR A 141 11.97 -14.51 4.21
C THR A 141 12.52 -13.11 4.51
N CYS A 142 11.91 -12.06 3.98
CA CYS A 142 12.22 -10.68 4.34
C CYS A 142 11.54 -10.32 5.67
N ASP A 143 12.33 -10.09 6.72
CA ASP A 143 11.83 -9.79 8.07
C ASP A 143 10.85 -8.61 8.11
N ASP A 144 11.17 -7.52 7.40
CA ASP A 144 10.32 -6.33 7.33
C ASP A 144 8.99 -6.63 6.64
N ALA A 145 9.02 -7.42 5.57
CA ALA A 145 7.82 -7.80 4.83
C ALA A 145 6.94 -8.74 5.68
N GLN A 146 7.54 -9.72 6.34
CA GLN A 146 6.83 -10.60 7.26
C GLN A 146 6.18 -9.80 8.40
N PHE A 147 6.92 -8.85 9.00
CA PHE A 147 6.36 -7.97 10.03
C PHE A 147 5.16 -7.17 9.51
N ARG A 148 5.25 -6.58 8.30
CA ARG A 148 4.12 -5.89 7.67
C ARG A 148 2.93 -6.83 7.47
N ALA A 149 3.14 -8.07 7.03
CA ALA A 149 2.08 -9.05 6.85
C ALA A 149 1.35 -9.35 8.17
N CYS A 150 2.11 -9.62 9.25
CA CYS A 150 1.55 -9.84 10.58
C CYS A 150 0.72 -8.65 11.06
N TRP A 151 1.30 -7.44 10.98
CA TRP A 151 0.65 -6.22 11.43
C TRP A 151 -0.64 -5.92 10.66
N ARG A 152 -0.60 -6.02 9.33
CA ARG A 152 -1.76 -5.78 8.46
C ARG A 152 -2.84 -6.81 8.65
N TYR A 153 -2.49 -8.09 8.82
CA TYR A 153 -3.46 -9.14 9.10
C TYR A 153 -4.21 -8.90 10.41
N LEU A 154 -3.49 -8.63 11.50
CA LEU A 154 -4.10 -8.36 12.82
C LEU A 154 -4.95 -7.10 12.82
N HIS A 155 -4.53 -6.05 12.11
CA HIS A 155 -5.32 -4.84 11.94
C HIS A 155 -6.59 -5.10 11.12
N ALA A 156 -6.53 -5.95 10.09
CA ALA A 156 -7.66 -6.20 9.21
C ALA A 156 -8.78 -7.03 9.86
N ILE A 157 -8.43 -8.02 10.68
CA ILE A 157 -9.41 -8.83 11.41
C ILE A 157 -10.02 -8.11 12.63
N GLU A 158 -9.67 -6.83 12.83
CA GLU A 158 -10.15 -5.99 13.93
C GLU A 158 -10.12 -6.70 15.28
N VAL A 159 -9.01 -7.41 15.59
CA VAL A 159 -8.82 -7.99 16.92
C VAL A 159 -9.14 -6.88 17.93
N PRO A 160 -10.11 -7.08 18.84
CA PRO A 160 -10.53 -6.04 19.76
C PRO A 160 -9.28 -5.41 20.39
N ARG A 161 -9.21 -4.08 20.47
CA ARG A 161 -8.19 -3.36 21.24
C ARG A 161 -8.87 -2.52 22.32
N VAL A 162 -9.99 -3.03 22.82
CA VAL A 162 -10.93 -2.24 23.64
C VAL A 162 -10.52 -2.28 25.11
N THR A 163 -9.80 -3.33 25.52
CA THR A 163 -9.28 -3.49 26.87
C THR A 163 -7.77 -3.72 26.87
N GLU A 164 -7.11 -3.44 28.00
CA GLU A 164 -5.68 -3.76 28.20
C GLU A 164 -5.39 -5.26 27.96
N ALA A 165 -6.34 -6.13 28.28
CA ALA A 165 -6.24 -7.56 28.01
C ALA A 165 -6.23 -7.86 26.51
N ASP A 166 -6.99 -7.11 25.71
CA ASP A 166 -7.00 -7.30 24.27
C ASP A 166 -5.74 -6.73 23.60
N GLU A 167 -5.21 -5.61 24.11
CA GLU A 167 -3.90 -5.09 23.69
C GLU A 167 -2.78 -6.09 23.98
N ALA A 168 -2.74 -6.66 25.20
CA ALA A 168 -1.77 -7.70 25.57
C ALA A 168 -1.90 -8.95 24.68
N ASN A 169 -3.13 -9.34 24.33
CA ASN A 169 -3.37 -10.44 23.39
C ASN A 169 -2.90 -10.11 21.98
N HIS A 170 -3.14 -8.88 21.50
CA HIS A 170 -2.65 -8.42 20.20
C HIS A 170 -1.12 -8.46 20.13
N GLU A 171 -0.43 -7.96 21.15
CA GLU A 171 1.04 -8.04 21.24
C GLU A 171 1.53 -9.49 21.27
N ARG A 172 0.87 -10.36 22.04
CA ARG A 172 1.17 -11.80 22.09
C ARG A 172 1.04 -12.45 20.71
N TRP A 173 -0.05 -12.19 19.98
CA TRP A 173 -0.21 -12.76 18.64
C TRP A 173 0.79 -12.19 17.65
N LEU A 174 1.07 -10.88 17.71
CA LEU A 174 2.08 -10.27 16.85
C LEU A 174 3.46 -10.91 17.07
N ASP A 175 3.84 -11.14 18.34
CA ASP A 175 5.08 -11.82 18.69
C ASP A 175 5.12 -13.26 18.15
N VAL A 176 4.07 -14.05 18.37
CA VAL A 176 4.01 -15.45 17.88
C VAL A 176 4.02 -15.51 16.35
N LEU A 177 3.25 -14.66 15.67
CA LEU A 177 3.18 -14.65 14.21
C LEU A 177 4.52 -14.22 13.58
N ARG A 178 5.27 -13.34 14.26
CA ARG A 178 6.59 -12.90 13.81
C ARG A 178 7.67 -13.93 14.12
N ASN A 179 7.81 -14.31 15.39
CA ASN A 179 8.98 -15.01 15.93
C ASN A 179 8.77 -16.51 16.13
N GLY A 180 7.52 -16.99 16.09
CA GLY A 180 7.19 -18.40 16.24
C GLY A 180 7.68 -19.25 15.05
N ASP A 181 7.89 -20.53 15.29
CA ASP A 181 8.08 -21.50 14.21
C ASP A 181 6.80 -21.72 13.39
N GLY A 182 6.90 -22.47 12.28
CA GLY A 182 5.76 -22.70 11.39
C GLY A 182 4.54 -23.31 12.09
N GLU A 183 4.74 -24.17 13.09
CA GLU A 183 3.65 -24.80 13.85
C GLU A 183 3.00 -23.78 14.81
N ALA A 184 3.80 -22.97 15.51
CA ALA A 184 3.33 -21.90 16.36
C ALA A 184 2.53 -20.84 15.56
N LYS A 185 3.03 -20.43 14.39
CA LYS A 185 2.32 -19.50 13.50
C LYS A 185 0.99 -20.08 13.02
N GLN A 186 0.97 -21.35 12.59
CA GLN A 186 -0.27 -22.00 12.16
C GLN A 186 -1.29 -22.12 13.29
N ARG A 187 -0.87 -22.46 14.51
CA ARG A 187 -1.76 -22.48 15.68
C ARG A 187 -2.32 -21.10 16.00
N ALA A 188 -1.48 -20.05 15.96
CA ALA A 188 -1.93 -18.68 16.17
C ALA A 188 -2.94 -18.23 15.09
N LEU A 189 -2.71 -18.56 13.81
CA LEU A 189 -3.67 -18.28 12.75
C LEU A 189 -5.00 -19.05 12.94
N ALA A 190 -4.96 -20.27 13.48
CA ALA A 190 -6.18 -21.02 13.81
C ALA A 190 -6.95 -20.38 14.98
N GLU A 191 -6.26 -19.86 16.00
CA GLU A 191 -6.87 -19.08 17.09
C GLU A 191 -7.55 -17.79 16.57
N LEU A 192 -6.99 -17.18 15.53
CA LEU A 192 -7.47 -15.92 14.95
C LEU A 192 -8.60 -16.10 13.92
N ALA A 193 -8.83 -17.33 13.44
CA ALA A 193 -9.85 -17.64 12.42
C ALA A 193 -11.28 -17.18 12.76
N PRO A 194 -11.75 -17.22 14.03
CA PRO A 194 -13.06 -16.68 14.38
C PRO A 194 -13.19 -15.16 14.15
N PHE A 195 -12.12 -14.39 14.36
CA PHE A 195 -12.10 -12.94 14.11
C PHE A 195 -12.09 -12.65 12.60
N GLU A 196 -11.31 -13.42 11.84
CA GLU A 196 -11.30 -13.35 10.38
C GLU A 196 -12.69 -13.61 9.78
N ALA A 197 -13.42 -14.60 10.31
CA ALA A 197 -14.78 -14.90 9.85
C ALA A 197 -15.81 -13.79 10.14
N ILE A 198 -15.56 -12.95 11.16
CA ILE A 198 -16.38 -11.76 11.45
C ILE A 198 -16.03 -10.64 10.47
N ALA A 199 -14.74 -10.43 10.21
CA ALA A 199 -14.25 -9.37 9.32
C ALA A 199 -14.52 -9.65 7.83
N LEU A 200 -14.71 -10.92 7.45
CA LEU A 200 -15.04 -11.35 6.09
C LEU A 200 -16.36 -12.14 6.08
N PRO A 201 -17.52 -11.45 6.11
CA PRO A 201 -18.82 -12.13 6.02
C PRO A 201 -18.97 -12.84 4.66
N PRO A 202 -19.75 -13.93 4.60
CA PRO A 202 -19.92 -14.77 3.41
C PRO A 202 -20.57 -14.07 2.21
#